data_AF-A0A060C0V0-F1
#
_entry.id   AF-A0A060C0V0-F1
#
_cell.length_a   1.000
_cell.length_b   1.000
_cell.length_c   1.000
_cell.angle_alpha   90.00
_cell.angle_beta   90.00
_cell.angle_gamma   90.00
#
_symmetry.space_group_name_H-M   'P 1'
#
loop_
_entity.id
_entity.type
_entity.pdbx_description
1 polymer ?
#
loop_
_entity_poly.entity_id
_entity_poly.type
_entity_poly.pdbx_seq_one_letter_code
_entity_poly.pdbx_strand_id
1 'polypeptide(L)'
;MHVQMPAPTAEVSVVDAHGHVLPSQVLDSNSDTHAFTLEVQAKDVPPMGYAVLHVVPGKKAFQSDLQAHGLTLENANLRLTVDPDNGCITSLYDKKSHFETIAKGGCGNQLQAFKNKPAQYDAWNINPDAFKHPMPIDEVDSVKLVQRNGLRDIIEIKRHWHG
;
A
#
# COMPACT_ATOMS: atom_id res chain seq x y z
N MET A 1 11.07 12.13 0.39
CA MET A 1 12.36 12.84 0.20
C MET A 1 12.10 14.08 -0.62
N HIS A 2 12.52 15.26 -0.17
CA HIS A 2 12.40 16.50 -0.96
C HIS A 2 13.78 16.90 -1.46
N VAL A 3 13.89 17.24 -2.74
CA VAL A 3 15.15 17.64 -3.36
C VAL A 3 14.92 18.80 -4.32
N GLN A 4 15.95 19.61 -4.52
CA GLN A 4 15.96 20.66 -5.52
C GLN A 4 17.13 20.45 -6.47
N MET A 5 16.84 20.37 -7.76
CA MET A 5 17.88 20.18 -8.77
C MET A 5 18.61 21.50 -9.04
N PRO A 6 19.94 21.49 -9.25
CA PRO A 6 20.72 22.71 -9.45
C PRO A 6 20.48 23.35 -10.84
N ALA A 7 19.79 22.66 -11.75
CA ALA A 7 19.47 23.10 -13.10
C ALA A 7 18.07 22.62 -13.50
N PRO A 8 17.43 23.28 -14.50
CA PRO A 8 16.15 22.84 -15.04
C PRO A 8 16.15 21.35 -15.37
N THR A 9 15.26 20.61 -14.72
CA THR A 9 15.17 19.14 -14.82
C THR A 9 13.71 18.75 -14.94
N ALA A 10 13.37 17.91 -15.92
CA ALA A 10 11.99 17.47 -16.14
C ALA A 10 11.66 16.17 -15.37
N GLU A 11 12.61 15.24 -15.33
CA GLU A 11 12.48 13.95 -14.66
C GLU A 11 13.73 13.65 -13.84
N VAL A 12 13.57 12.86 -12.79
CA VAL A 12 14.66 12.45 -11.92
C VAL A 12 14.57 10.96 -11.58
N SER A 13 15.72 10.39 -11.24
CA SER A 13 15.84 9.05 -10.67
C SER A 13 16.72 9.07 -9.44
N VAL A 14 16.58 8.07 -8.58
CA VAL A 14 17.43 7.93 -7.39
C VAL A 14 18.39 6.77 -7.59
N VAL A 15 19.66 6.99 -7.28
CA VAL A 15 20.70 5.96 -7.27
C VAL A 15 21.36 5.88 -5.89
N ASP A 16 21.88 4.70 -5.54
CA ASP A 16 22.69 4.52 -4.33
C ASP A 16 24.12 5.10 -4.49
N ALA A 17 24.96 4.92 -3.48
CA ALA A 17 26.36 5.34 -3.49
C ALA A 17 27.22 4.63 -4.55
N HIS A 18 26.77 3.49 -5.07
CA HIS A 18 27.44 2.69 -6.10
C HIS A 18 26.88 2.93 -7.51
N GLY A 19 25.87 3.80 -7.64
CA GLY A 19 25.22 4.13 -8.90
C GLY A 19 24.10 3.18 -9.33
N HIS A 20 23.69 2.23 -8.48
CA HIS A 20 22.55 1.36 -8.78
C HIS A 20 21.24 2.13 -8.64
N VAL A 21 20.34 1.96 -9.61
CA VAL A 21 19.03 2.61 -9.61
C VAL A 21 18.15 2.00 -8.52
N LEU A 22 17.59 2.87 -7.69
CA LEU A 22 16.65 2.48 -6.64
C LEU A 22 15.20 2.63 -7.09
N PRO A 23 14.32 1.70 -6.71
CA PRO A 23 12.87 1.88 -6.84
C PRO A 23 12.44 3.20 -6.22
N SER A 24 11.89 4.08 -7.05
CA SER A 24 11.50 5.43 -6.67
C SER A 24 10.37 5.95 -7.56
N GLN A 25 9.57 6.88 -7.03
CA GLN A 25 8.55 7.59 -7.77
C GLN A 25 8.51 9.08 -7.40
N VAL A 26 8.22 9.92 -8.39
CA VAL A 26 7.91 11.33 -8.18
C VAL A 26 6.45 11.44 -7.73
N LEU A 27 6.24 12.03 -6.55
CA LEU A 27 4.92 12.33 -6.01
C LEU A 27 4.46 13.73 -6.42
N ASP A 28 5.39 14.68 -6.49
CA ASP A 28 5.12 16.07 -6.83
C ASP A 28 6.39 16.73 -7.42
N SER A 29 6.21 17.76 -8.24
CA SER A 29 7.30 18.54 -8.81
C SER A 29 6.90 20.01 -9.04
N ASN A 30 7.88 20.90 -8.88
CA ASN A 30 7.73 22.32 -9.16
C ASN A 30 8.76 22.75 -10.21
N SER A 31 8.27 23.17 -11.38
CA SER A 31 9.11 23.56 -12.51
C SER A 31 9.91 24.84 -12.26
N ASP A 32 9.36 25.78 -11.49
CA ASP A 32 9.94 27.11 -11.26
C ASP A 32 11.14 27.03 -10.31
N THR A 33 11.05 26.14 -9.32
CA THR A 33 12.14 25.91 -8.34
C THR A 33 13.00 24.70 -8.68
N HIS A 34 12.60 23.87 -9.65
CA HIS A 34 13.21 22.58 -9.96
C HIS A 34 13.19 21.60 -8.77
N ALA A 35 12.19 21.74 -7.90
CA ALA A 35 12.01 20.91 -6.72
C ALA A 35 11.16 19.66 -7.02
N PHE A 36 11.46 18.57 -6.34
CA PHE A 36 10.77 17.30 -6.44
C PHE A 36 10.48 16.72 -5.06
N THR A 37 9.31 16.11 -4.92
CA THR A 37 8.96 15.24 -3.80
C THR A 37 8.98 13.80 -4.29
N LEU A 38 9.80 12.97 -3.67
CA LEU A 38 10.07 11.59 -4.08
C LEU A 38 9.70 10.61 -2.98
N GLU A 39 9.06 9.51 -3.34
CA GLU A 39 9.05 8.29 -2.54
C GLU A 39 10.16 7.37 -3.06
N VAL A 40 10.95 6.81 -2.14
CA VAL A 40 12.14 6.02 -2.47
C VAL A 40 12.22 4.82 -1.55
N GLN A 41 12.51 3.66 -2.09
CA GLN A 41 12.88 2.49 -1.30
C GLN A 41 14.35 2.59 -0.88
N ALA A 42 14.60 3.05 0.34
CA ALA A 42 15.93 2.96 0.94
C ALA A 42 16.25 1.50 1.29
N LYS A 43 17.39 1.00 0.81
CA LYS A 43 17.90 -0.34 1.12
C LYS A 43 19.18 -0.26 1.92
N ASP A 44 19.43 -1.29 2.73
CA ASP A 44 20.71 -1.54 3.41
C ASP A 44 21.22 -0.36 4.26
N VAL A 45 20.31 0.38 4.90
CA VAL A 45 20.67 1.44 5.85
C VAL A 45 21.23 0.79 7.14
N PRO A 46 22.51 1.01 7.49
CA PRO A 46 23.09 0.37 8.67
C PRO A 46 22.41 0.86 9.97
N PRO A 47 22.28 -0.01 10.99
CA PRO A 47 21.86 0.41 12.32
C PRO A 47 22.79 1.51 12.84
N MET A 48 22.19 2.60 13.37
CA MET A 48 22.93 3.77 13.85
C MET A 48 23.87 4.41 12.80
N GLY A 49 23.59 4.24 11.52
CA GLY A 49 24.38 4.77 10.42
C GLY A 49 23.54 5.58 9.42
N TYR A 50 24.10 5.78 8.23
CA TYR A 50 23.44 6.43 7.11
C TYR A 50 23.75 5.71 5.80
N ALA A 51 22.88 5.91 4.81
CA ALA A 51 23.12 5.54 3.42
C ALA A 51 23.05 6.81 2.56
N VAL A 52 23.95 6.91 1.58
CA VAL A 52 23.98 8.05 0.66
C VAL A 52 23.18 7.69 -0.59
N LEU A 53 22.22 8.55 -0.92
CA LEU A 53 21.43 8.46 -2.14
C LEU A 53 21.69 9.71 -2.98
N HIS A 54 21.78 9.53 -4.29
CA HIS A 54 21.93 10.64 -5.23
C HIS A 54 20.68 10.74 -6.11
N VAL A 55 20.15 11.95 -6.23
CA VAL A 55 19.12 12.24 -7.24
C VAL A 55 19.81 12.72 -8.50
N VAL A 56 19.56 12.02 -9.59
CA VAL A 56 20.18 12.29 -10.90
C VAL A 56 19.10 12.66 -11.91
N PRO A 57 19.41 13.55 -12.88
CA PRO A 57 18.47 13.91 -13.93
C PRO A 57 18.16 12.72 -14.84
N GLY A 58 16.94 12.72 -15.38
CA GLY A 58 16.42 11.70 -16.27
C GLY A 58 15.72 10.56 -15.55
N LYS A 59 14.86 9.85 -16.29
CA LYS A 59 14.15 8.66 -15.84
C LYS A 59 14.95 7.39 -16.15
N LYS A 60 15.25 6.61 -15.12
CA LYS A 60 15.92 5.32 -15.20
C LYS A 60 14.95 4.25 -14.73
N ALA A 61 14.87 3.15 -15.48
CA ALA A 61 14.08 2.00 -15.06
C ALA A 61 14.73 1.33 -13.84
N PHE A 62 13.90 0.89 -12.90
CA PHE A 62 14.30 0.02 -11.81
C PHE A 62 13.66 -1.35 -11.98
N GLN A 63 14.25 -2.36 -11.37
CA GLN A 63 13.70 -3.72 -11.34
C GLN A 63 12.71 -3.85 -10.18
N SER A 64 11.57 -4.50 -10.44
CA SER A 64 10.62 -4.89 -9.41
C SER A 64 10.07 -6.27 -9.68
N ASP A 65 9.88 -7.04 -8.62
CA ASP A 65 9.18 -8.32 -8.62
C ASP A 65 7.68 -8.17 -8.33
N LEU A 66 7.21 -6.97 -7.97
CA LEU A 66 5.79 -6.68 -7.74
C LEU A 66 5.04 -6.62 -9.07
N GLN A 67 3.99 -7.44 -9.18
CA GLN A 67 3.12 -7.55 -10.33
C GLN A 67 1.66 -7.40 -9.91
N ALA A 68 0.89 -6.72 -10.75
CA ALA A 68 -0.56 -6.62 -10.62
C ALA A 68 -1.25 -7.21 -11.85
N HIS A 69 -2.22 -8.09 -11.63
CA HIS A 69 -3.11 -8.64 -12.64
C HIS A 69 -4.56 -8.50 -12.18
N GLY A 70 -5.26 -7.49 -12.71
CA GLY A 70 -6.59 -7.13 -12.22
C GLY A 70 -6.54 -6.73 -10.74
N LEU A 71 -7.26 -7.47 -9.90
CA LEU A 71 -7.29 -7.31 -8.44
C LEU A 71 -6.40 -8.32 -7.70
N THR A 72 -5.45 -8.94 -8.42
CA THR A 72 -4.41 -9.78 -7.84
C THR A 72 -3.09 -9.01 -7.78
N LEU A 73 -2.47 -8.95 -6.61
CA LEU A 73 -1.12 -8.41 -6.39
C LEU A 73 -0.18 -9.54 -5.98
N GLU A 74 1.02 -9.57 -6.54
CA GLU A 74 1.95 -10.69 -6.33
C GLU A 74 3.40 -10.20 -6.37
N ASN A 75 4.24 -10.72 -5.47
CA ASN A 75 5.69 -10.57 -5.52
C ASN A 75 6.39 -11.91 -5.23
N ALA A 76 7.70 -11.92 -4.98
CA ALA A 76 8.43 -13.15 -4.70
C ALA A 76 7.95 -13.90 -3.44
N ASN A 77 7.30 -13.22 -2.50
CA ASN A 77 6.93 -13.77 -1.19
C ASN A 77 5.46 -14.17 -1.09
N LEU A 78 4.56 -13.40 -1.68
CA LEU A 78 3.13 -13.55 -1.44
C LEU A 78 2.29 -13.16 -2.66
N ARG A 79 1.10 -13.74 -2.74
CA ARG A 79 0.05 -13.42 -3.71
C ARG A 79 -1.25 -13.13 -2.98
N LEU A 80 -1.85 -11.99 -3.27
CA LEU A 80 -3.13 -11.54 -2.70
C LEU A 80 -4.14 -11.35 -3.82
N THR A 81 -5.38 -11.79 -3.60
CA THR A 81 -6.51 -11.55 -4.52
C THR A 81 -7.66 -10.91 -3.78
N VAL A 82 -8.22 -9.85 -4.37
CA VAL A 82 -9.43 -9.17 -3.88
C VAL A 82 -10.61 -9.49 -4.77
N ASP A 83 -11.74 -9.78 -4.16
CA ASP A 83 -13.02 -9.96 -4.82
C ASP A 83 -13.57 -8.60 -5.32
N PRO A 84 -13.93 -8.48 -6.60
CA PRO A 84 -14.39 -7.22 -7.18
C PRO A 84 -15.77 -6.77 -6.66
N ASP A 85 -16.61 -7.70 -6.22
CA ASP A 85 -18.03 -7.46 -5.93
C ASP A 85 -18.28 -7.09 -4.47
N ASN A 86 -17.44 -7.58 -3.55
CA ASN A 86 -17.59 -7.33 -2.12
C ASN A 86 -16.32 -6.76 -1.47
N GLY A 87 -15.21 -6.66 -2.20
CA GLY A 87 -13.94 -6.11 -1.70
C GLY A 87 -13.23 -6.96 -0.65
N CYS A 88 -13.64 -8.22 -0.45
CA CYS A 88 -12.97 -9.15 0.44
C CYS A 88 -11.63 -9.60 -0.13
N ILE A 89 -10.62 -9.74 0.73
CA ILE A 89 -9.43 -10.51 0.37
C ILE A 89 -9.82 -12.00 0.41
N THR A 90 -9.91 -12.63 -0.77
CA THR A 90 -10.34 -14.03 -0.92
C THR A 90 -9.17 -15.01 -0.97
N SER A 91 -7.96 -14.51 -1.19
CA SER A 91 -6.72 -15.28 -1.13
C SER A 91 -5.60 -14.40 -0.60
N LEU A 92 -4.83 -14.93 0.35
CA LEU A 92 -3.55 -14.41 0.81
C LEU A 92 -2.61 -15.59 0.93
N TYR A 93 -1.97 -15.91 -0.19
CA TYR A 93 -1.10 -17.05 -0.35
C TYR A 93 0.35 -16.67 -0.02
N ASP A 94 0.91 -17.29 1.01
CA ASP A 94 2.33 -17.24 1.32
C ASP A 94 3.07 -18.28 0.47
N LYS A 95 3.93 -17.81 -0.43
CA LYS A 95 4.68 -18.67 -1.35
C LYS A 95 5.81 -19.43 -0.68
N LYS A 96 6.35 -18.92 0.43
CA LYS A 96 7.46 -19.58 1.13
C LYS A 96 7.00 -20.83 1.87
N SER A 97 5.85 -20.72 2.53
CA SER A 97 5.24 -21.84 3.27
C SER A 97 4.26 -22.65 2.43
N HIS A 98 3.97 -22.21 1.20
CA HIS A 98 2.95 -22.79 0.32
C HIS A 98 1.57 -22.84 0.95
N PHE A 99 1.21 -21.81 1.71
CA PHE A 99 0.03 -21.80 2.56
C PHE A 99 -0.98 -20.73 2.12
N GLU A 100 -2.25 -21.13 2.01
CA GLU A 100 -3.36 -20.21 1.84
C GLU A 100 -3.89 -19.79 3.22
N THR A 101 -3.77 -18.49 3.52
CA THR A 101 -4.10 -17.95 4.85
C THR A 101 -5.59 -17.67 5.01
N ILE A 102 -6.31 -17.46 3.89
CA ILE A 102 -7.75 -17.23 3.90
C ILE A 102 -8.48 -18.55 3.74
N ALA A 103 -9.30 -18.92 4.72
CA ALA A 103 -10.15 -20.11 4.61
C ALA A 103 -11.07 -20.00 3.39
N LYS A 104 -11.38 -21.13 2.75
CA LYS A 104 -12.28 -21.17 1.58
C LYS A 104 -13.62 -20.50 1.90
N GLY A 105 -13.98 -19.47 1.14
CA GLY A 105 -15.20 -18.68 1.34
C GLY A 105 -15.12 -17.62 2.45
N GLY A 106 -13.94 -17.45 3.07
CA GLY A 106 -13.69 -16.40 4.06
C GLY A 106 -13.51 -15.03 3.42
N CYS A 107 -13.80 -13.97 4.19
CA CYS A 107 -13.57 -12.59 3.82
C CYS A 107 -12.41 -12.02 4.64
N GLY A 108 -11.22 -11.92 4.04
CA GLY A 108 -10.10 -11.21 4.65
C GLY A 108 -10.32 -9.69 4.62
N ASN A 109 -9.87 -9.00 5.66
CA ASN A 109 -10.05 -7.55 5.84
C ASN A 109 -11.53 -7.09 5.78
N GLN A 110 -12.45 -7.91 6.29
CA GLN A 110 -13.86 -7.54 6.39
C GLN A 110 -14.04 -6.34 7.33
N LEU A 111 -14.68 -5.30 6.84
CA LEU A 111 -15.05 -4.14 7.66
C LEU A 111 -16.38 -4.43 8.37
N GLN A 112 -16.41 -4.25 9.69
CA GLN A 112 -17.59 -4.52 10.51
C GLN A 112 -17.87 -3.35 11.45
N ALA A 113 -19.14 -2.99 11.60
CA ALA A 113 -19.61 -2.10 12.64
C ALA A 113 -20.21 -2.90 13.81
N PHE A 114 -20.16 -2.31 15.01
CA PHE A 114 -20.71 -2.90 16.22
C PHE A 114 -21.49 -1.86 17.00
N LYS A 115 -22.67 -2.23 17.47
CA LYS A 115 -23.44 -1.39 18.38
C LYS A 115 -22.89 -1.52 19.79
N ASN A 116 -22.09 -0.55 20.21
CA ASN A 116 -21.54 -0.50 21.56
C ASN A 116 -22.35 0.44 22.46
N LYS A 117 -23.13 -0.12 23.40
CA LYS A 117 -23.90 0.64 24.41
C LYS A 117 -23.63 0.11 25.81
N PRO A 118 -22.49 0.43 26.44
CA PRO A 118 -22.16 -0.05 27.79
C PRO A 118 -23.07 0.63 28.84
N ALA A 119 -23.23 -0.01 30.00
CA ALA A 119 -24.08 0.53 31.07
C ALA A 119 -23.49 1.81 31.72
N GLN A 120 -22.16 1.93 31.76
CA GLN A 120 -21.45 3.08 32.32
C GLN A 120 -20.18 3.34 31.52
N TYR A 121 -19.75 4.60 31.47
CA TYR A 121 -18.48 5.05 30.89
C TYR A 121 -18.32 4.64 29.42
N ASP A 122 -19.18 5.18 28.55
CA ASP A 122 -19.21 4.95 27.10
C ASP A 122 -17.87 5.14 26.38
N ALA A 123 -17.03 6.06 26.86
CA ALA A 123 -15.68 6.28 26.32
C ALA A 123 -14.64 5.23 26.74
N TRP A 124 -14.88 4.45 27.80
CA TRP A 124 -13.89 3.55 28.42
C TRP A 124 -14.30 2.08 28.40
N ASN A 125 -15.60 1.81 28.38
CA ASN A 125 -16.15 0.47 28.44
C ASN A 125 -16.68 0.02 27.09
N ILE A 126 -16.49 -1.26 26.81
CA ILE A 126 -17.16 -1.97 25.72
C ILE A 126 -18.26 -2.82 26.33
N ASN A 127 -19.47 -2.76 25.78
CA ASN A 127 -20.57 -3.61 26.20
C ASN A 127 -20.14 -5.08 25.98
N PRO A 128 -20.29 -5.98 26.99
CA PRO A 128 -19.97 -7.40 26.85
C PRO A 128 -20.62 -8.08 25.64
N ASP A 129 -21.78 -7.59 25.21
CA ASP A 129 -22.55 -8.12 24.10
C ASP A 129 -22.27 -7.41 22.76
N ALA A 130 -21.40 -6.39 22.73
CA ALA A 130 -21.14 -5.59 21.53
C ALA A 130 -20.76 -6.47 20.32
N PHE A 131 -19.99 -7.54 20.56
CA PHE A 131 -19.48 -8.43 19.51
C PHE A 131 -20.45 -9.57 19.11
N LYS A 132 -21.61 -9.71 19.76
CA LYS A 132 -22.58 -10.76 19.43
C LYS A 132 -23.31 -10.52 18.12
N HIS A 133 -23.37 -9.26 17.69
CA HIS A 133 -24.09 -8.83 16.50
C HIS A 133 -23.20 -7.92 15.64
N PRO A 134 -22.18 -8.48 14.96
CA PRO A 134 -21.43 -7.73 13.96
C PRO A 134 -22.38 -7.28 12.85
N MET A 135 -22.13 -6.08 12.33
CA MET A 135 -22.80 -5.54 11.16
C MET A 135 -21.75 -5.39 10.04
N PRO A 136 -21.56 -6.43 9.22
CA PRO A 136 -20.65 -6.34 8.08
C PRO A 136 -21.03 -5.19 7.15
N ILE A 137 -20.01 -4.46 6.69
CA ILE A 137 -20.15 -3.41 5.68
C ILE A 137 -19.70 -4.00 4.35
N ASP A 138 -20.49 -4.93 3.82
CA ASP A 138 -20.11 -5.73 2.65
C ASP A 138 -20.45 -5.04 1.32
N GLU A 139 -21.36 -4.06 1.33
CA GLU A 139 -21.68 -3.23 0.16
C GLU A 139 -20.49 -2.34 -0.20
N VAL A 140 -20.00 -2.48 -1.44
CA VAL A 140 -18.90 -1.68 -1.99
C VAL A 140 -19.42 -0.72 -3.03
N ASP A 141 -18.95 0.52 -2.97
CA ASP A 141 -19.14 1.50 -4.04
C ASP A 141 -18.16 1.24 -5.19
N SER A 142 -16.95 0.78 -4.87
CA SER A 142 -15.95 0.41 -5.88
C SER A 142 -14.80 -0.41 -5.31
N VAL A 143 -14.26 -1.32 -6.12
CA VAL A 143 -12.97 -1.99 -5.91
C VAL A 143 -12.10 -1.78 -7.15
N LYS A 144 -10.98 -1.06 -7.02
CA LYS A 144 -10.17 -0.64 -8.17
C LYS A 144 -8.68 -0.71 -7.90
N LEU A 145 -7.91 -1.19 -8.87
CA LEU A 145 -6.46 -0.98 -8.90
C LEU A 145 -6.20 0.49 -9.28
N VAL A 146 -5.79 1.31 -8.32
CA VAL A 146 -5.60 2.77 -8.48
C VAL A 146 -4.16 3.17 -8.68
N GLN A 147 -3.21 2.30 -8.32
CA GLN A 147 -1.78 2.52 -8.55
C GLN A 147 -1.14 1.22 -9.05
N ARG A 148 -0.39 1.30 -10.15
CA ARG A 148 0.40 0.20 -10.72
C ARG A 148 1.73 0.73 -11.25
N ASN A 149 2.78 0.64 -10.45
CA ASN A 149 4.11 1.13 -10.82
C ASN A 149 5.27 0.24 -10.38
N GLY A 150 4.99 -0.91 -9.76
CA GLY A 150 5.99 -1.88 -9.34
C GLY A 150 6.79 -1.46 -8.09
N LEU A 151 6.85 -0.18 -7.73
CA LEU A 151 7.35 0.23 -6.42
C LEU A 151 6.29 -0.03 -5.34
N ARG A 152 5.05 0.35 -5.65
CA ARG A 152 3.88 0.17 -4.81
C ARG A 152 2.65 0.09 -5.72
N ASP A 153 1.92 -1.00 -5.61
CA ASP A 153 0.64 -1.18 -6.29
C ASP A 153 -0.48 -1.13 -5.24
N ILE A 154 -1.60 -0.47 -5.57
CA ILE A 154 -2.67 -0.17 -4.61
C ILE A 154 -4.00 -0.58 -5.20
N ILE A 155 -4.73 -1.43 -4.47
CA ILE A 155 -6.16 -1.66 -4.65
C ILE A 155 -6.90 -0.78 -3.64
N GLU A 156 -7.75 0.11 -4.14
CA GLU A 156 -8.67 0.92 -3.35
C GLU A 156 -10.04 0.23 -3.27
N ILE A 157 -10.58 0.14 -2.06
CA ILE A 157 -11.94 -0.35 -1.78
C ILE A 157 -12.70 0.81 -1.12
N LYS A 158 -13.80 1.23 -1.74
CA LYS A 158 -14.72 2.24 -1.19
C LYS A 158 -16.03 1.57 -0.80
N ARG A 159 -16.54 1.92 0.37
CA ARG A 159 -17.74 1.35 0.98
C ARG A 159 -18.59 2.50 1.52
N HIS A 160 -19.90 2.34 1.43
CA HIS A 160 -20.86 3.22 2.06
C HIS A 160 -21.30 2.63 3.41
N TRP A 161 -21.46 3.48 4.43
CA TRP A 161 -22.06 3.07 5.70
C TRP A 161 -23.43 3.74 5.88
N HIS A 162 -24.48 2.93 6.03
CA HIS A 162 -25.87 3.37 6.13
C HIS A 162 -26.40 3.45 7.57
N GLY A 163 -25.51 3.59 8.57
CA GLY A 163 -25.87 3.49 10.00
C GLY A 163 -26.91 4.45 10.53
#